data_AF-A0A563CQ53-F1
#
_entry.id   AF-A0A563CQ53-F1
#
_cell.length_a   1.000
_cell.length_b   1.000
_cell.length_c   1.000
_cell.angle_alpha   90.00
_cell.angle_beta   90.00
_cell.angle_gamma   90.00
#
_symmetry.space_group_name_H-M   'P 1'
#
loop_
_entity.id
_entity.type
_entity.pdbx_description
1 polymer ?
#
loop_
_entity_poly.entity_id
_entity_poly.type
_entity_poly.pdbx_seq_one_letter_code
_entity_poly.pdbx_strand_id
1 'polypeptide(L)'
;MKYSNRFSHPTRQTTKATLIGCLRAIKTVIWTPPHENRIIHRDVNQALLHVAQPTNPSLAETLKQIRSILPAQFTVHAISAKERLGLFAALMQFTMYLPTIRPYFRADATDIAALHRRIAKQYRLSSRPVTIAEQFHIAAEMTNDPVEALWILLVTTRQYARWYDGEAIVGLRNDPAPIARRRMISWYKSVAALKQYDGIHSQDSAGDTYYVWTHVIAKLVFGPMSPWWAIDAYIYRSALHIGTWLNHNIAHKVSPQSTPSNHTIAARYGNAIGKCITQVAKHHV
;
A
#
# COMPACT_ATOMS: atom_id res chain seq x y z
N MET A 1 17.16 -15.34 -6.36
CA MET A 1 17.70 -14.51 -5.25
C MET A 1 17.24 -13.04 -5.35
N LYS A 2 15.93 -12.75 -5.57
CA LYS A 2 15.41 -11.37 -5.59
C LYS A 2 15.02 -10.84 -4.18
N TYR A 3 14.58 -11.73 -3.29
CA TYR A 3 14.13 -11.39 -1.93
C TYR A 3 15.21 -10.74 -1.04
N SER A 4 16.47 -11.18 -1.14
CA SER A 4 17.57 -10.68 -0.30
C SER A 4 17.88 -9.19 -0.54
N ASN A 5 17.42 -8.62 -1.65
CA ASN A 5 17.67 -7.22 -1.98
C ASN A 5 16.53 -6.28 -1.54
N ARG A 6 15.34 -6.82 -1.19
CA ARG A 6 14.14 -6.03 -0.85
C ARG A 6 14.30 -5.22 0.44
N PHE A 7 15.16 -5.66 1.35
CA PHE A 7 15.42 -4.99 2.63
C PHE A 7 16.89 -4.54 2.77
N SER A 8 17.61 -4.43 1.65
CA SER A 8 19.04 -4.06 1.62
C SER A 8 19.32 -2.67 2.24
N HIS A 9 20.37 -2.59 3.05
CA HIS A 9 20.78 -1.39 3.80
C HIS A 9 21.85 -0.57 3.07
N PRO A 10 21.73 0.77 3.03
CA PRO A 10 22.88 1.65 2.92
C PRO A 10 23.33 2.23 4.28
N THR A 11 22.63 1.92 5.39
CA THR A 11 22.92 2.53 6.71
C THR A 11 22.59 1.61 7.89
N ARG A 12 23.45 1.60 8.92
CA ARG A 12 23.27 0.83 10.17
C ARG A 12 22.19 1.46 11.05
N GLN A 13 21.14 0.69 11.36
CA GLN A 13 20.09 1.09 12.30
C GLN A 13 20.60 1.04 13.75
N THR A 14 20.37 2.09 14.53
CA THR A 14 20.72 2.16 15.96
C THR A 14 19.47 2.33 16.82
N THR A 15 19.53 1.98 18.12
CA THR A 15 18.42 2.17 19.06
C THR A 15 17.94 3.62 19.11
N LYS A 16 18.88 4.58 19.11
CA LYS A 16 18.57 6.02 19.07
C LYS A 16 17.81 6.41 17.81
N ALA A 17 18.25 5.93 16.64
CA ALA A 17 17.55 6.20 15.37
C ALA A 17 16.14 5.59 15.33
N THR A 18 15.98 4.39 15.92
CA THR A 18 14.68 3.73 16.07
C THR A 18 13.75 4.56 16.95
N LEU A 19 14.20 4.97 18.15
CA LEU A 19 13.39 5.77 19.07
C LEU A 19 12.97 7.11 18.44
N ILE A 20 13.90 7.82 17.82
CA ILE A 20 13.61 9.07 17.10
C ILE A 20 12.56 8.83 16.00
N GLY A 21 12.69 7.72 15.27
CA GLY A 21 11.72 7.32 14.26
C GLY A 21 10.33 7.07 14.83
N CYS A 22 10.23 6.31 15.92
CA CYS A 22 8.95 6.02 16.58
C CYS A 22 8.29 7.31 17.09
N LEU A 23 9.05 8.22 17.71
CA LEU A 23 8.54 9.50 18.17
C LEU A 23 8.06 10.38 17.01
N ARG A 24 8.79 10.38 15.87
CA ARG A 24 8.34 11.04 14.64
C ARG A 24 7.04 10.41 14.10
N ALA A 25 6.90 9.09 14.14
CA ALA A 25 5.67 8.40 13.74
C ALA A 25 4.47 8.90 14.53
N ILE A 26 4.57 8.83 15.86
CA ILE A 26 3.52 9.29 16.78
C ILE A 26 3.21 10.76 16.50
N LYS A 27 4.24 11.61 16.39
CA LYS A 27 4.06 13.03 16.06
C LYS A 27 3.28 13.22 14.76
N THR A 28 3.62 12.50 13.69
CA THR A 28 2.99 12.67 12.37
C THR A 28 1.56 12.15 12.28
N VAL A 29 1.18 11.20 13.16
CA VAL A 29 -0.21 10.76 13.30
C VAL A 29 -1.07 11.84 13.96
N ILE A 30 -0.53 12.54 14.96
CA ILE A 30 -1.24 13.59 15.69
C ILE A 30 -1.21 14.93 14.93
N TRP A 31 -0.06 15.24 14.34
CA TRP A 31 0.21 16.48 13.63
C TRP A 31 0.94 16.17 12.33
N THR A 32 0.18 16.16 11.23
CA THR A 32 0.78 16.15 9.90
C THR A 32 1.42 17.52 9.67
N PRO A 33 2.75 17.62 9.44
CA PRO A 33 3.38 18.91 9.22
C PRO A 33 2.74 19.64 8.03
N PRO A 34 2.45 20.95 8.12
CA PRO A 34 1.98 21.72 6.99
C PRO A 34 3.07 21.75 5.92
N HIS A 35 2.84 21.00 4.84
CA HIS A 35 3.68 21.04 3.65
C HIS A 35 2.82 21.52 2.48
N GLU A 36 2.46 22.80 2.49
CA GLU A 36 1.54 23.42 1.53
C GLU A 36 1.98 23.24 0.07
N ASN A 37 3.27 22.99 -0.21
CA ASN A 37 3.78 22.76 -1.57
C ASN A 37 3.91 21.28 -1.98
N ARG A 38 3.55 20.31 -1.13
CA ARG A 38 3.70 18.86 -1.42
C ARG A 38 2.43 18.03 -1.33
N ILE A 39 1.28 18.63 -1.00
CA ILE A 39 0.00 17.91 -0.95
C ILE A 39 -0.58 17.74 -2.36
N ILE A 40 0.19 17.15 -3.28
CA ILE A 40 -0.19 16.95 -4.68
C ILE A 40 -1.51 16.18 -4.76
N HIS A 41 -1.72 15.21 -3.85
CA HIS A 41 -2.95 14.41 -3.82
C HIS A 41 -4.20 15.24 -3.50
N ARG A 42 -4.11 16.37 -2.79
CA ARG A 42 -5.27 17.25 -2.55
C ARG A 42 -5.71 17.92 -3.84
N ASP A 43 -4.77 18.46 -4.61
CA ASP A 43 -5.04 19.09 -5.92
C ASP A 43 -5.52 18.07 -6.96
N VAL A 44 -5.08 16.82 -6.85
CA VAL A 44 -5.56 15.70 -7.67
C VAL A 44 -7.00 15.37 -7.29
N ASN A 45 -7.31 15.22 -6.00
CA ASN A 45 -8.67 14.92 -5.55
C ASN A 45 -9.64 16.05 -5.88
N GLN A 46 -9.25 17.31 -5.71
CA GLN A 46 -10.08 18.45 -6.09
C GLN A 46 -10.39 18.43 -7.60
N ALA A 47 -9.40 18.09 -8.44
CA ALA A 47 -9.61 17.96 -9.88
C ALA A 47 -10.50 16.76 -10.27
N LEU A 48 -10.78 15.84 -9.35
CA LEU A 48 -11.55 14.62 -9.59
C LEU A 48 -12.81 14.51 -8.71
N LEU A 49 -13.19 15.57 -8.00
CA LEU A 49 -14.26 15.59 -6.98
C LEU A 49 -15.61 15.05 -7.46
N HIS A 50 -15.89 15.17 -8.76
CA HIS A 50 -17.14 14.74 -9.41
C HIS A 50 -16.96 13.64 -10.45
N VAL A 51 -15.80 12.98 -10.45
CA VAL A 51 -15.53 11.89 -11.38
C VAL A 51 -15.97 10.58 -10.74
N ALA A 52 -17.13 10.10 -11.15
CA ALA A 52 -17.62 8.78 -10.75
C ALA A 52 -16.66 7.70 -11.26
N GLN A 53 -16.08 6.93 -10.34
CA GLN A 53 -15.28 5.75 -10.65
C GLN A 53 -16.14 4.49 -10.45
N PRO A 54 -16.26 3.62 -11.47
CA PRO A 54 -16.83 2.30 -11.32
C PRO A 54 -16.27 1.56 -10.10
N THR A 55 -17.14 0.81 -9.43
CA THR A 55 -16.79 0.09 -8.22
C THR A 55 -16.20 -1.27 -8.52
N ASN A 56 -15.39 -1.77 -7.58
CA ASN A 56 -14.98 -3.16 -7.57
C ASN A 56 -16.20 -4.10 -7.50
N PRO A 57 -16.10 -5.34 -8.02
CA PRO A 57 -17.07 -6.40 -7.78
C PRO A 57 -17.27 -6.66 -6.29
N SER A 58 -18.26 -7.50 -5.94
CA SER A 58 -18.45 -7.92 -4.56
C SER A 58 -17.16 -8.55 -3.99
N LEU A 59 -17.02 -8.50 -2.66
CA LEU A 59 -15.85 -9.11 -2.00
C LEU A 59 -15.74 -10.60 -2.32
N ALA A 60 -16.85 -11.33 -2.35
CA ALA A 60 -16.86 -12.75 -2.67
C ALA A 60 -16.33 -13.02 -4.09
N GLU A 61 -16.77 -12.23 -5.07
CA GLU A 61 -16.32 -12.36 -6.45
C GLU A 61 -14.84 -11.97 -6.60
N THR A 62 -14.42 -10.89 -5.93
CA THR A 62 -13.01 -10.47 -5.90
C THR A 62 -12.12 -11.57 -5.33
N LEU A 63 -12.53 -12.23 -4.23
CA LEU A 63 -11.79 -13.34 -3.63
C LEU A 63 -11.71 -14.55 -4.56
N LYS A 64 -12.80 -14.87 -5.27
CA LYS A 64 -12.83 -15.95 -6.27
C LYS A 64 -11.80 -15.70 -7.38
N GLN A 65 -11.76 -14.48 -7.92
CA GLN A 65 -10.82 -14.08 -8.97
C GLN A 65 -9.37 -14.07 -8.49
N ILE A 66 -9.09 -13.53 -7.30
CA ILE A 66 -7.74 -13.60 -6.70
C ILE A 66 -7.30 -15.06 -6.58
N ARG A 67 -8.19 -15.93 -6.10
CA ARG A 67 -7.87 -17.35 -5.89
C ARG A 67 -7.57 -18.08 -7.20
N SER A 68 -8.22 -17.72 -8.31
CA SER A 68 -7.91 -18.31 -9.62
C SER A 68 -6.58 -17.84 -10.21
N ILE A 69 -6.06 -16.70 -9.76
CA ILE A 69 -4.75 -16.18 -10.21
C ILE A 69 -3.61 -16.82 -9.41
N LEU A 70 -3.84 -17.16 -8.15
CA LEU A 70 -2.82 -17.73 -7.28
C LEU A 70 -2.41 -19.13 -7.77
N PRO A 71 -1.11 -19.47 -7.72
CA PRO A 71 -0.69 -20.85 -7.87
C PRO A 71 -1.29 -21.69 -6.74
N ALA A 72 -1.42 -23.01 -6.97
CA ALA A 72 -1.97 -23.92 -5.97
C ALA A 72 -1.26 -23.80 -4.62
N GLN A 73 0.07 -23.60 -4.66
CA GLN A 73 0.92 -23.29 -3.52
C GLN A 73 2.07 -22.39 -3.98
N PHE A 74 2.57 -21.54 -3.07
CA PHE A 74 3.82 -20.81 -3.28
C PHE A 74 4.55 -20.63 -1.96
N THR A 75 5.86 -20.41 -2.04
CA THR A 75 6.71 -20.33 -0.87
C THR A 75 6.91 -18.88 -0.42
N VAL A 76 6.92 -18.65 0.89
CA VAL A 76 7.24 -17.36 1.50
C VAL A 76 8.50 -17.46 2.33
N HIS A 77 9.34 -16.43 2.26
CA HIS A 77 10.54 -16.34 3.06
C HIS A 77 10.25 -15.66 4.39
N ALA A 78 10.77 -16.22 5.49
CA ALA A 78 10.75 -15.55 6.77
C ALA A 78 11.58 -14.27 6.71
N ILE A 79 11.09 -13.22 7.38
CA ILE A 79 11.83 -11.97 7.55
C ILE A 79 12.17 -11.75 9.02
N SER A 80 13.29 -11.08 9.27
CA SER A 80 13.82 -10.79 10.60
C SER A 80 12.92 -9.82 11.38
N ALA A 81 13.07 -9.79 12.71
CA ALA A 81 12.37 -8.83 13.57
C ALA A 81 12.63 -7.37 13.16
N LYS A 82 13.84 -7.08 12.69
CA LYS A 82 14.22 -5.74 12.21
C LYS A 82 13.47 -5.36 10.94
N GLU A 83 13.34 -6.29 9.99
CA GLU A 83 12.58 -6.08 8.75
C GLU A 83 11.08 -5.96 9.03
N ARG A 84 10.55 -6.74 9.99
CA ARG A 84 9.17 -6.59 10.46
C ARG A 84 8.90 -5.21 11.05
N LEU A 85 9.80 -4.69 11.90
CA LEU A 85 9.66 -3.36 12.48
C LEU A 85 9.72 -2.25 11.42
N GLY A 86 10.68 -2.33 10.49
CA GLY A 86 10.82 -1.36 9.41
C GLY A 86 9.63 -1.36 8.46
N LEU A 87 9.11 -2.55 8.14
CA LEU A 87 7.85 -2.65 7.38
C LEU A 87 6.66 -2.12 8.17
N PHE A 88 6.51 -2.48 9.45
CA PHE A 88 5.43 -1.99 10.30
C PHE A 88 5.38 -0.47 10.31
N ALA A 89 6.53 0.19 10.48
CA ALA A 89 6.63 1.64 10.40
C ALA A 89 6.14 2.19 9.05
N ALA A 90 6.57 1.58 7.93
CA ALA A 90 6.15 2.01 6.60
C ALA A 90 4.66 1.73 6.32
N LEU A 91 4.08 0.66 6.87
CA LEU A 91 2.65 0.38 6.76
C LEU A 91 1.82 1.37 7.58
N MET A 92 2.33 1.82 8.73
CA MET A 92 1.69 2.83 9.57
C MET A 92 1.81 4.25 8.99
N GLN A 93 2.88 4.56 8.27
CA GLN A 93 3.14 5.91 7.76
C GLN A 93 4.06 5.90 6.52
N PHE A 94 3.94 6.91 5.66
CA PHE A 94 4.81 7.04 4.48
C PHE A 94 6.29 7.16 4.84
N THR A 95 7.16 6.56 4.02
CA THR A 95 8.60 6.50 4.30
C THR A 95 9.26 7.88 4.36
N MET A 96 8.72 8.90 3.69
CA MET A 96 9.21 10.28 3.82
C MET A 96 9.10 10.85 5.24
N TYR A 97 8.15 10.37 6.05
CA TYR A 97 7.96 10.85 7.42
C TYR A 97 8.79 10.07 8.43
N LEU A 98 9.14 8.82 8.09
CA LEU A 98 9.85 7.91 8.98
C LEU A 98 11.17 7.40 8.43
N PRO A 99 12.06 8.23 7.84
CA PRO A 99 13.27 7.78 7.13
C PRO A 99 14.34 7.16 8.05
N THR A 100 14.13 7.18 9.37
CA THR A 100 15.05 6.67 10.38
C THR A 100 14.72 5.26 10.89
N ILE A 101 13.62 4.62 10.50
CA ILE A 101 13.27 3.23 10.87
C ILE A 101 13.57 2.27 9.71
N ARG A 102 14.82 1.81 9.59
CA ARG A 102 15.27 0.91 8.50
C ARG A 102 15.44 -0.54 8.96
N PRO A 103 15.33 -1.54 8.05
CA PRO A 103 15.14 -1.41 6.60
C PRO A 103 13.68 -1.20 6.20
N TYR A 104 13.44 -0.43 5.14
CA TYR A 104 12.15 -0.47 4.44
C TYR A 104 12.17 -1.55 3.38
N PHE A 105 10.99 -1.97 2.97
CA PHE A 105 10.82 -2.64 1.68
C PHE A 105 11.32 -1.71 0.55
N ARG A 106 11.90 -2.30 -0.48
CA ARG A 106 12.41 -1.59 -1.65
C ARG A 106 11.79 -2.14 -2.92
N ALA A 107 11.54 -1.26 -3.89
CA ALA A 107 11.24 -1.66 -5.26
C ALA A 107 11.90 -0.75 -6.29
N ASP A 108 12.26 -1.32 -7.43
CA ASP A 108 12.89 -0.56 -8.50
C ASP A 108 11.90 0.37 -9.17
N ALA A 109 12.30 1.62 -9.40
CA ALA A 109 11.47 2.62 -10.08
C ALA A 109 10.96 2.12 -11.45
N THR A 110 11.74 1.29 -12.13
CA THR A 110 11.36 0.65 -13.40
C THR A 110 10.16 -0.26 -13.25
N ASP A 111 10.11 -1.09 -12.19
CA ASP A 111 8.98 -2.00 -11.90
C ASP A 111 7.73 -1.21 -11.53
N ILE A 112 7.89 -0.19 -10.67
CA ILE A 112 6.80 0.70 -10.27
C ILE A 112 6.20 1.43 -11.47
N ALA A 113 7.06 1.95 -12.36
CA ALA A 113 6.62 2.61 -13.58
C ALA A 113 6.02 1.62 -14.58
N ALA A 114 6.53 0.38 -14.66
CA ALA A 114 5.98 -0.66 -15.52
C ALA A 114 4.57 -1.08 -15.08
N LEU A 115 4.35 -1.31 -13.78
CA LEU A 115 3.02 -1.65 -13.27
C LEU A 115 2.01 -0.52 -13.51
N HIS A 116 2.39 0.73 -13.22
CA HIS A 116 1.55 1.91 -13.51
C HIS A 116 1.15 1.98 -14.98
N ARG A 117 2.11 1.81 -15.90
CA ARG A 117 1.83 1.81 -17.35
C ARG A 117 0.92 0.67 -17.77
N ARG A 118 1.09 -0.54 -17.23
CA ARG A 118 0.24 -1.71 -17.55
C ARG A 118 -1.19 -1.49 -17.07
N ILE A 119 -1.39 -0.98 -15.84
CA ILE A 119 -2.72 -0.65 -15.31
C ILE A 119 -3.37 0.46 -16.14
N ALA A 120 -2.65 1.54 -16.47
CA ALA A 120 -3.16 2.61 -17.32
C ALA A 120 -3.46 2.15 -18.76
N LYS A 121 -2.70 1.19 -19.28
CA LYS A 121 -2.99 0.54 -20.57
C LYS A 121 -4.27 -0.28 -20.47
N GLN A 122 -4.43 -1.10 -19.43
CA GLN A 122 -5.64 -1.90 -19.21
C GLN A 122 -6.88 -1.02 -19.13
N TYR A 123 -6.82 0.07 -18.34
CA TYR A 123 -7.89 1.06 -18.27
C TYR A 123 -8.31 1.61 -19.64
N ARG A 124 -7.34 1.96 -20.49
CA ARG A 124 -7.62 2.47 -21.84
C ARG A 124 -8.23 1.42 -22.77
N LEU A 125 -7.80 0.16 -22.66
CA LEU A 125 -8.28 -0.92 -23.50
C LEU A 125 -9.70 -1.36 -23.12
N SER A 126 -9.97 -1.50 -21.82
CA SER A 126 -11.28 -1.93 -21.31
C SER A 126 -12.28 -0.78 -21.22
N SER A 127 -11.84 0.47 -21.38
CA SER A 127 -12.62 1.68 -21.13
C SER A 127 -13.29 1.72 -19.74
N ARG A 128 -12.74 0.98 -18.78
CA ARG A 128 -13.20 0.99 -17.37
C ARG A 128 -12.02 0.87 -16.40
N PRO A 129 -12.15 1.40 -15.18
CA PRO A 129 -11.11 1.24 -14.17
C PRO A 129 -10.83 -0.24 -13.85
N VAL A 130 -9.58 -0.47 -13.47
CA VAL A 130 -8.99 -1.77 -13.15
C VAL A 130 -9.33 -2.14 -11.71
N THR A 131 -9.96 -3.28 -11.56
CA THR A 131 -10.37 -3.86 -10.26
C THR A 131 -9.17 -4.36 -9.46
N ILE A 132 -9.34 -4.58 -8.15
CA ILE A 132 -8.31 -5.13 -7.27
C ILE A 132 -7.79 -6.48 -7.77
N ALA A 133 -8.67 -7.36 -8.26
CA ALA A 133 -8.26 -8.66 -8.80
C ALA A 133 -7.42 -8.52 -10.09
N GLU A 134 -7.80 -7.62 -10.98
CA GLU A 134 -7.03 -7.35 -12.21
C GLU A 134 -5.69 -6.67 -11.90
N GLN A 135 -5.63 -5.77 -10.92
CA GLN A 135 -4.36 -5.21 -10.44
C GLN A 135 -3.42 -6.31 -9.96
N PHE A 136 -3.94 -7.28 -9.18
CA PHE A 136 -3.17 -8.45 -8.75
C PHE A 136 -2.71 -9.30 -9.93
N HIS A 137 -3.61 -9.58 -10.87
CA HIS A 137 -3.30 -10.36 -12.07
C HIS A 137 -2.16 -9.73 -12.87
N ILE A 138 -2.26 -8.44 -13.20
CA ILE A 138 -1.24 -7.71 -13.96
C ILE A 138 0.11 -7.73 -13.23
N ALA A 139 0.10 -7.56 -11.92
CA ALA A 139 1.32 -7.62 -11.12
C ALA A 139 1.91 -9.04 -11.11
N ALA A 140 1.09 -10.07 -10.91
CA ALA A 140 1.51 -11.47 -10.90
C ALA A 140 2.09 -11.91 -12.25
N GLU A 141 1.49 -11.49 -13.38
CA GLU A 141 2.03 -11.71 -14.71
C GLU A 141 3.38 -11.02 -14.92
N MET A 142 3.55 -9.82 -14.35
CA MET A 142 4.78 -9.05 -14.48
C MET A 142 5.93 -9.67 -13.69
N THR A 143 5.64 -10.26 -12.53
CA THR A 143 6.67 -10.75 -11.60
C THR A 143 6.90 -12.25 -11.68
N ASN A 144 5.91 -12.99 -12.17
CA ASN A 144 5.84 -14.46 -12.07
C ASN A 144 6.03 -14.97 -10.64
N ASP A 145 5.64 -14.17 -9.65
CA ASP A 145 5.77 -14.45 -8.22
C ASP A 145 4.71 -13.66 -7.43
N PRO A 146 3.78 -14.33 -6.72
CA PRO A 146 2.71 -13.67 -5.96
C PRO A 146 3.22 -12.72 -4.88
N VAL A 147 4.30 -13.06 -4.19
CA VAL A 147 4.80 -12.23 -3.08
C VAL A 147 5.47 -10.99 -3.65
N GLU A 148 6.24 -11.15 -4.74
CA GLU A 148 6.81 -10.03 -5.48
C GLU A 148 5.74 -9.10 -6.09
N ALA A 149 4.65 -9.67 -6.61
CA ALA A 149 3.51 -8.91 -7.11
C ALA A 149 2.92 -8.03 -6.01
N LEU A 150 2.74 -8.57 -4.80
CA LEU A 150 2.22 -7.82 -3.66
C LEU A 150 3.17 -6.70 -3.20
N TRP A 151 4.48 -6.93 -3.23
CA TRP A 151 5.46 -5.89 -2.92
C TRP A 151 5.36 -4.71 -3.89
N ILE A 152 5.36 -5.00 -5.19
CA ILE A 152 5.28 -3.96 -6.22
C ILE A 152 3.92 -3.24 -6.15
N LEU A 153 2.82 -3.96 -5.90
CA LEU A 153 1.51 -3.34 -5.69
C LEU A 153 1.51 -2.39 -4.49
N LEU A 154 2.04 -2.82 -3.34
CA LEU A 154 2.14 -1.99 -2.16
C LEU A 154 2.86 -0.67 -2.47
N VAL A 155 4.06 -0.76 -3.05
CA VAL A 155 4.88 0.44 -3.33
C VAL A 155 4.21 1.32 -4.38
N THR A 156 3.73 0.74 -5.48
CA THR A 156 3.13 1.46 -6.61
C THR A 156 1.90 2.22 -6.17
N THR A 157 0.99 1.54 -5.48
CA THR A 157 -0.30 2.12 -5.08
C THR A 157 -0.09 3.25 -4.10
N ARG A 158 0.84 3.13 -3.14
CA ARG A 158 1.17 4.20 -2.20
C ARG A 158 1.85 5.39 -2.89
N GLN A 159 2.80 5.12 -3.79
CA GLN A 159 3.48 6.17 -4.55
C GLN A 159 2.52 6.97 -5.43
N TYR A 160 1.61 6.33 -6.16
CA TYR A 160 0.70 7.05 -7.05
C TYR A 160 -0.57 7.57 -6.38
N ALA A 161 -0.91 7.08 -5.17
CA ALA A 161 -1.98 7.66 -4.38
C ALA A 161 -1.55 8.91 -3.60
N ARG A 162 -0.30 8.96 -3.11
CA ARG A 162 0.15 10.02 -2.18
C ARG A 162 1.48 10.67 -2.53
N TRP A 163 2.34 10.00 -3.31
CA TRP A 163 3.67 10.49 -3.73
C TRP A 163 4.69 10.66 -2.59
N TYR A 164 4.54 9.87 -1.52
CA TYR A 164 5.27 10.04 -0.26
C TYR A 164 6.24 8.89 0.07
N ASP A 165 6.40 7.91 -0.84
CA ASP A 165 7.23 6.73 -0.60
C ASP A 165 8.53 6.67 -1.40
N GLY A 166 9.08 7.82 -1.75
CA GLY A 166 10.30 7.88 -2.56
C GLY A 166 11.49 7.12 -1.97
N GLU A 167 11.62 7.05 -0.64
CA GLU A 167 12.70 6.32 0.04
C GLU A 167 12.59 4.79 -0.11
N ALA A 168 11.38 4.27 -0.41
CA ALA A 168 11.15 2.87 -0.71
C ALA A 168 11.40 2.53 -2.19
N ILE A 169 11.73 3.51 -3.04
CA ILE A 169 11.86 3.32 -4.49
C ILE A 169 13.29 3.55 -4.94
N VAL A 170 13.96 2.48 -5.34
CA VAL A 170 15.34 2.52 -5.84
C VAL A 170 15.35 3.15 -7.23
N GLY A 171 16.22 4.15 -7.43
CA GLY A 171 16.35 4.85 -8.71
C GLY A 171 15.18 5.79 -9.04
N LEU A 172 14.36 6.17 -8.05
CA LEU A 172 13.29 7.14 -8.28
C LEU A 172 13.88 8.51 -8.67
N ARG A 173 13.46 9.02 -9.82
CA ARG A 173 13.73 10.40 -10.21
C ARG A 173 12.72 11.31 -9.53
N ASN A 174 13.19 12.41 -8.95
CA ASN A 174 12.33 13.45 -8.41
C ASN A 174 11.62 14.18 -9.56
N ASP A 175 10.47 13.66 -9.99
CA ASP A 175 9.66 14.32 -10.99
C ASP A 175 9.17 15.69 -10.48
N PRO A 176 9.21 16.74 -11.31
CA PRO A 176 8.55 18.01 -11.02
C PRO A 176 7.06 17.83 -10.69
N ALA A 177 6.52 18.66 -9.80
CA ALA A 177 5.14 18.56 -9.32
C ALA A 177 4.07 18.43 -10.43
N PRO A 178 4.16 19.15 -11.58
CA PRO A 178 3.21 18.96 -12.68
C PRO A 178 3.24 17.56 -13.30
N ILE A 179 4.42 16.94 -13.40
CA ILE A 179 4.60 15.58 -13.93
C ILE A 179 4.04 14.56 -12.94
N ALA A 180 4.39 14.69 -11.65
CA ALA A 180 3.86 13.86 -10.59
C ALA A 180 2.31 13.91 -10.57
N ARG A 181 1.74 15.12 -10.60
CA ARG A 181 0.28 15.33 -10.64
C ARG A 181 -0.37 14.61 -11.81
N ARG A 182 0.18 14.72 -13.03
CA ARG A 182 -0.36 14.00 -14.21
C ARG A 182 -0.35 12.49 -14.03
N ARG A 183 0.72 11.93 -13.47
CA ARG A 183 0.82 10.49 -13.22
C ARG A 183 -0.14 10.01 -12.15
N MET A 184 -0.34 10.80 -11.09
CA MET A 184 -1.34 10.55 -10.06
C MET A 184 -2.76 10.61 -10.64
N ILE A 185 -3.11 11.64 -11.41
CA ILE A 185 -4.42 11.72 -12.09
C ILE A 185 -4.65 10.48 -12.97
N SER A 186 -3.63 10.07 -13.75
CA SER A 186 -3.71 8.86 -14.57
C SER A 186 -3.99 7.63 -13.71
N TRP A 187 -3.36 7.51 -12.53
CA TRP A 187 -3.58 6.39 -11.62
C TRP A 187 -4.99 6.41 -11.03
N TYR A 188 -5.44 7.54 -10.49
CA TYR A 188 -6.77 7.72 -9.90
C TYR A 188 -7.89 7.32 -10.86
N LYS A 189 -7.77 7.68 -12.15
CA LYS A 189 -8.73 7.30 -13.19
C LYS A 189 -8.65 5.82 -13.57
N SER A 190 -7.50 5.18 -13.36
CA SER A 190 -7.27 3.80 -13.80
C SER A 190 -7.70 2.76 -12.78
N VAL A 191 -7.98 3.13 -11.52
CA VAL A 191 -8.30 2.17 -10.46
C VAL A 191 -9.75 2.29 -9.99
N ALA A 192 -10.41 1.15 -9.85
CA ALA A 192 -11.81 1.08 -9.44
C ALA A 192 -12.01 1.53 -7.99
N ALA A 193 -13.12 2.20 -7.71
CA ALA A 193 -13.50 2.60 -6.35
C ALA A 193 -13.99 1.41 -5.51
N LEU A 194 -13.99 1.55 -4.19
CA LEU A 194 -14.53 0.52 -3.29
C LEU A 194 -15.98 0.75 -2.86
N LYS A 195 -16.54 1.92 -3.17
CA LYS A 195 -17.93 2.30 -2.85
C LYS A 195 -18.56 3.07 -4.01
N GLN A 196 -19.88 3.07 -4.10
CA GLN A 196 -20.59 3.89 -5.09
C GLN A 196 -20.40 5.38 -4.81
N TYR A 197 -20.47 6.20 -5.87
CA TYR A 197 -20.48 7.65 -5.76
C TYR A 197 -21.86 8.08 -5.27
N ASP A 198 -21.91 8.89 -4.22
CA ASP A 198 -23.16 9.38 -3.61
C ASP A 198 -23.58 10.75 -4.16
N GLY A 199 -22.89 11.27 -5.17
CA GLY A 199 -23.17 12.58 -5.76
C GLY A 199 -22.56 13.76 -4.99
N ILE A 200 -22.03 13.53 -3.78
CA ILE A 200 -21.66 14.59 -2.84
C ILE A 200 -20.18 14.51 -2.45
N HIS A 201 -19.68 13.30 -2.17
CA HIS A 201 -18.34 13.10 -1.64
C HIS A 201 -17.41 12.47 -2.67
N SER A 202 -16.18 13.00 -2.80
CA SER A 202 -15.13 12.39 -3.65
C SER A 202 -14.93 10.91 -3.32
N GLN A 203 -14.71 10.10 -4.35
CA GLN A 203 -14.19 8.75 -4.21
C GLN A 203 -12.66 8.78 -4.27
N ASP A 204 -11.97 8.58 -3.15
CA ASP A 204 -10.51 8.43 -3.13
C ASP A 204 -10.09 7.00 -3.52
N SER A 205 -10.41 6.59 -4.76
CA SER A 205 -10.18 5.22 -5.25
C SER A 205 -8.71 4.79 -5.13
N ALA A 206 -7.77 5.71 -5.38
CA ALA A 206 -6.35 5.44 -5.23
C ALA A 206 -5.95 5.29 -3.75
N GLY A 207 -6.51 6.13 -2.88
CA GLY A 207 -6.34 6.02 -1.43
C GLY A 207 -6.80 4.69 -0.89
N ASP A 208 -8.05 4.35 -1.19
CA ASP A 208 -8.69 3.09 -0.82
C ASP A 208 -7.89 1.89 -1.35
N THR A 209 -7.40 1.95 -2.59
CA THR A 209 -6.61 0.87 -3.20
C THR A 209 -5.28 0.63 -2.47
N TYR A 210 -4.53 1.68 -2.10
CA TYR A 210 -3.28 1.44 -1.35
C TYR A 210 -3.55 0.89 0.05
N TYR A 211 -4.65 1.26 0.69
CA TYR A 211 -5.05 0.67 1.98
C TYR A 211 -5.36 -0.82 1.84
N VAL A 212 -6.04 -1.24 0.78
CA VAL A 212 -6.27 -2.67 0.50
C VAL A 212 -4.94 -3.41 0.48
N TRP A 213 -3.99 -2.98 -0.34
CA TRP A 213 -2.68 -3.65 -0.46
C TRP A 213 -1.82 -3.57 0.80
N THR A 214 -1.95 -2.49 1.57
CA THR A 214 -1.33 -2.36 2.90
C THR A 214 -1.79 -3.48 3.84
N HIS A 215 -3.10 -3.75 3.91
CA HIS A 215 -3.64 -4.82 4.73
C HIS A 215 -3.32 -6.23 4.19
N VAL A 216 -3.28 -6.41 2.87
CA VAL A 216 -2.88 -7.68 2.25
C VAL A 216 -1.45 -8.04 2.66
N ILE A 217 -0.49 -7.10 2.47
CA ILE A 217 0.91 -7.32 2.85
C ILE A 217 1.05 -7.52 4.37
N ALA A 218 0.33 -6.75 5.18
CA ALA A 218 0.37 -6.91 6.64
C ALA A 218 0.00 -8.34 7.08
N LYS A 219 -1.02 -8.94 6.45
CA LYS A 219 -1.44 -10.32 6.74
C LYS A 219 -0.38 -11.34 6.36
N LEU A 220 0.25 -11.15 5.20
CA LEU A 220 1.33 -12.03 4.74
C LEU A 220 2.56 -11.93 5.66
N VAL A 221 2.96 -10.71 6.00
CA VAL A 221 4.21 -10.46 6.69
C VAL A 221 4.13 -10.82 8.17
N PHE A 222 3.10 -10.36 8.88
CA PHE A 222 2.91 -10.65 10.30
C PHE A 222 2.19 -11.98 10.56
N GLY A 223 2.06 -12.81 9.51
CA GLY A 223 1.61 -14.19 9.59
C GLY A 223 2.66 -15.08 8.93
N PRO A 224 2.44 -15.54 7.68
CA PRO A 224 3.33 -16.48 7.02
C PRO A 224 4.81 -16.09 6.82
N MET A 225 5.21 -14.83 6.98
CA MET A 225 6.65 -14.45 6.92
C MET A 225 7.26 -14.24 8.30
N SER A 226 6.52 -14.54 9.36
CA SER A 226 6.99 -14.48 10.75
C SER A 226 7.04 -15.89 11.33
N PRO A 227 8.07 -16.24 12.13
CA PRO A 227 8.05 -17.51 12.85
C PRO A 227 6.89 -17.52 13.85
N TRP A 228 6.34 -18.69 14.15
CA TRP A 228 5.16 -18.84 15.01
C TRP A 228 5.34 -18.26 16.43
N TRP A 229 6.58 -18.15 16.90
CA TRP A 229 6.95 -17.59 18.20
C TRP A 229 7.22 -16.07 18.17
N ALA A 230 7.10 -15.39 17.02
CA ALA A 230 7.32 -13.95 16.91
C ALA A 230 6.18 -13.15 17.58
N ILE A 231 6.31 -12.89 18.88
CA ILE A 231 5.36 -12.07 19.65
C ILE A 231 5.22 -10.66 19.04
N ASP A 232 6.32 -10.10 18.52
CA ASP A 232 6.31 -8.79 17.85
C ASP A 232 5.38 -8.77 16.63
N ALA A 233 5.32 -9.85 15.85
CA ALA A 233 4.42 -9.96 14.71
C ALA A 233 2.94 -9.93 15.13
N TYR A 234 2.60 -10.61 16.23
CA TYR A 234 1.26 -10.53 16.80
C TYR A 234 0.91 -9.10 17.25
N ILE A 235 1.83 -8.44 17.94
CA ILE A 235 1.67 -7.05 18.40
C ILE A 235 1.48 -6.12 17.19
N TYR A 236 2.33 -6.19 16.17
CA TYR A 236 2.25 -5.34 14.98
C TYR A 236 0.96 -5.57 14.19
N ARG A 237 0.52 -6.82 14.05
CA ARG A 237 -0.76 -7.15 13.41
C ARG A 237 -1.94 -6.53 14.16
N SER A 238 -1.94 -6.65 15.48
CA SER A 238 -2.95 -6.04 16.35
C SER A 238 -2.89 -4.51 16.28
N ALA A 239 -1.69 -3.93 16.29
CA ALA A 239 -1.48 -2.50 16.19
C ALA A 239 -1.91 -1.92 14.82
N LEU A 240 -1.75 -2.63 13.71
CA LEU A 240 -2.29 -2.19 12.41
C LEU A 240 -3.81 -2.25 12.38
N HIS A 241 -4.40 -3.30 12.97
CA HIS A 241 -5.86 -3.44 13.05
C HIS A 241 -6.47 -2.34 13.93
N ILE A 242 -5.94 -2.16 15.14
CA ILE A 242 -6.36 -1.14 16.11
C ILE A 242 -5.99 0.26 15.61
N GLY A 243 -4.82 0.45 15.01
CA GLY A 243 -4.33 1.73 14.51
C GLY A 243 -5.17 2.26 13.34
N THR A 244 -5.62 1.37 12.44
CA THR A 244 -6.60 1.74 11.40
C THR A 244 -7.90 2.24 12.03
N TRP A 245 -8.36 1.55 13.08
CA TRP A 245 -9.54 1.97 13.84
C TRP A 245 -9.33 3.31 14.56
N LEU A 246 -8.21 3.50 15.26
CA LEU A 246 -7.86 4.73 16.00
C LEU A 246 -7.75 5.93 15.05
N ASN A 247 -7.09 5.76 13.91
CA ASN A 247 -6.99 6.81 12.91
C ASN A 247 -8.38 7.24 12.41
N HIS A 248 -9.26 6.28 12.14
CA HIS A 248 -10.61 6.56 11.64
C HIS A 248 -11.54 7.17 12.69
N ASN A 249 -11.50 6.68 13.93
CA ASN A 249 -12.48 7.03 14.96
C ASN A 249 -12.04 8.20 15.85
N ILE A 250 -10.74 8.52 15.88
CA ILE A 250 -10.17 9.54 16.76
C ILE A 250 -9.38 10.56 15.94
N ALA A 251 -8.30 10.14 15.28
CA ALA A 251 -7.38 11.08 14.62
C ALA A 251 -8.09 11.92 13.55
N HIS A 252 -8.92 11.29 12.70
CA HIS A 252 -9.66 12.01 11.66
C HIS A 252 -10.86 12.83 12.16
N LYS A 253 -11.27 12.67 13.43
CA LYS A 253 -12.22 13.58 14.07
C LYS A 253 -11.53 14.85 14.59
N VAL A 254 -10.28 14.71 15.04
CA VAL A 254 -9.46 15.83 15.55
C VAL A 254 -8.79 16.59 14.41
N SER A 255 -8.32 15.89 13.38
CA SER A 255 -7.70 16.44 12.18
C SER A 255 -8.32 15.77 10.94
N PRO A 256 -9.38 16.37 10.35
CA PRO A 256 -10.05 15.81 9.20
C PRO A 256 -9.09 15.48 8.06
N GLN A 257 -9.34 14.37 7.38
CA GLN A 257 -8.57 14.00 6.21
C GLN A 257 -8.67 15.09 5.14
N SER A 258 -7.55 15.35 4.45
CA SER A 258 -7.56 16.22 3.27
C SER A 258 -8.38 15.62 2.11
N THR A 259 -8.68 14.33 2.16
CA THR A 259 -9.57 13.64 1.21
C THR A 259 -10.31 12.51 1.94
N PRO A 260 -11.66 12.47 1.91
CA PRO A 260 -12.42 11.39 2.54
C PRO A 260 -12.12 10.04 1.88
N SER A 261 -11.55 9.11 2.64
CA SER A 261 -11.30 7.72 2.21
C SER A 261 -12.03 6.75 3.13
N ASN A 262 -12.58 5.65 2.58
CA ASN A 262 -13.32 4.68 3.36
C ASN A 262 -12.42 3.52 3.77
N HIS A 263 -11.55 3.81 4.74
CA HIS A 263 -10.55 2.87 5.26
C HIS A 263 -11.19 1.58 5.77
N THR A 264 -12.44 1.63 6.26
CA THR A 264 -13.15 0.45 6.77
C THR A 264 -13.42 -0.57 5.66
N ILE A 265 -13.90 -0.12 4.49
CA ILE A 265 -14.15 -1.00 3.35
C ILE A 265 -12.81 -1.50 2.78
N ALA A 266 -11.82 -0.61 2.62
CA ALA A 266 -10.48 -0.98 2.17
C ALA A 266 -9.82 -2.03 3.07
N ALA A 267 -9.91 -1.86 4.39
CA ALA A 267 -9.41 -2.81 5.36
C ALA A 267 -10.17 -4.14 5.30
N ARG A 268 -11.50 -4.13 5.10
CA ARG A 268 -12.28 -5.37 4.93
C ARG A 268 -11.81 -6.17 3.72
N TYR A 269 -11.65 -5.52 2.56
CA TYR A 269 -11.12 -6.16 1.36
C TYR A 269 -9.70 -6.68 1.59
N GLY A 270 -8.80 -5.82 2.06
CA GLY A 270 -7.39 -6.17 2.23
C GLY A 270 -7.16 -7.29 3.25
N ASN A 271 -7.91 -7.31 4.36
CA ASN A 271 -7.82 -8.39 5.34
C ASN A 271 -8.34 -9.73 4.78
N ALA A 272 -9.42 -9.71 4.01
CA ALA A 272 -9.99 -10.92 3.42
C ALA A 272 -9.12 -11.48 2.30
N ILE A 273 -8.62 -10.62 1.40
CA ILE A 273 -7.67 -10.98 0.35
C ILE A 273 -6.38 -11.51 0.97
N GLY A 274 -5.83 -10.80 1.97
CA GLY A 274 -4.68 -11.26 2.74
C GLY A 274 -4.90 -12.65 3.32
N LYS A 275 -6.03 -12.90 3.98
CA LYS A 275 -6.38 -14.23 4.50
C LYS A 275 -6.39 -15.29 3.38
N CYS A 276 -7.04 -15.00 2.25
CA CYS A 276 -7.10 -15.91 1.11
C CYS A 276 -5.70 -16.27 0.58
N ILE A 277 -4.81 -15.29 0.44
CA ILE A 277 -3.43 -15.50 -0.01
C ILE A 277 -2.63 -16.29 1.03
N THR A 278 -2.77 -15.98 2.32
CA THR A 278 -2.03 -16.69 3.39
C THR A 278 -2.42 -18.16 3.52
N GLN A 279 -3.63 -18.56 3.10
CA GLN A 279 -4.07 -19.96 3.15
C GLN A 279 -3.35 -20.87 2.15
N VAL A 280 -2.79 -20.31 1.07
CA VAL A 280 -2.05 -21.06 0.04
C VAL A 280 -0.53 -20.86 0.16
N ALA A 281 -0.09 -19.90 0.97
CA ALA A 281 1.31 -19.62 1.22
C ALA A 281 1.93 -20.70 2.14
N LYS A 282 3.09 -21.23 1.75
CA LYS A 282 3.89 -22.16 2.57
C LYS A 282 5.13 -21.47 3.10
N HIS A 283 5.38 -21.62 4.40
CA HIS A 283 6.62 -21.17 5.02
C HIS A 283 7.81 -21.93 4.41
N HIS A 284 8.82 -21.20 3.94
CA HIS A 284 10.15 -21.78 3.74
C HIS A 284 10.77 -22.01 5.12
N VAL A 285 11.17 -23.26 5.40
CA VAL A 285 12.02 -23.60 6.55
C VAL A 285 13.45 -23.18 6.25
#